data_AF-A0A3B9H0R1-F1
#
_entry.id   AF-A0A3B9H0R1-F1
#
_cell.length_a   1.000
_cell.length_b   1.000
_cell.length_c   1.000
_cell.angle_alpha   90.00
_cell.angle_beta   90.00
_cell.angle_gamma   90.00
#
_symmetry.space_group_name_H-M   'P 1'
#
loop_
_entity.id
_entity.type
_entity.pdbx_description
1 polymer ?
#
loop_
_entity_poly.entity_id
_entity_poly.type
_entity_poly.pdbx_seq_one_letter_code
_entity_poly.pdbx_strand_id
1 'polypeptide(L)' 'MPDALQILVDADACPVKEEVYRVALRHEVPVVIVANSYIRIPEHRLISRQIVTDGFDAADDWIAEQ' A
#
# COMPACT_ATOMS: atom_id res chain seq x y z
N MET A 1 9.29 10.74 18.40
CA MET A 1 8.72 9.38 18.24
C MET A 1 9.48 8.78 17.08
N PRO A 2 10.07 7.57 17.17
CA PRO A 2 10.60 6.94 15.97
C PRO A 2 9.46 6.93 14.93
N ASP A 3 9.77 7.24 13.68
CA ASP A 3 8.77 7.26 12.61
C ASP A 3 7.98 5.96 12.68
N ALA A 4 6.65 6.07 12.78
CA ALA A 4 5.81 4.90 12.90
C ALA A 4 6.02 4.03 11.66
N LEU A 5 6.50 2.80 11.86
CA LEU A 5 6.75 1.85 10.79
C LEU A 5 5.48 1.66 9.96
N GLN A 6 5.57 1.88 8.65
CA GLN A 6 4.48 1.72 7.69
C GLN A 6 4.96 0.96 6.46
N ILE A 7 4.08 0.15 5.87
CA ILE A 7 4.36 -0.58 4.62
C ILE A 7 3.66 0.12 3.47
N LEU A 8 4.41 0.47 2.43
CA LEU A 8 3.89 0.96 1.16
C LEU A 8 4.02 -0.16 0.12
N VAL A 9 2.98 -0.39 -0.67
CA VAL A 9 2.96 -1.45 -1.69
C VAL A 9 2.50 -0.87 -3.02
N ASP A 10 3.33 -1.01 -4.06
CA ASP A 10 2.87 -0.88 -5.45
C ASP A 10 1.96 -2.07 -5.80
N ALA A 11 0.72 -1.78 -6.19
CA ALA A 11 -0.34 -2.74 -6.38
C ALA A 11 -0.52 -3.20 -7.84
N ASP A 12 0.12 -2.55 -8.81
CA ASP A 12 -0.19 -2.68 -10.24
C ASP A 12 0.18 -4.06 -10.81
N ALA A 13 1.15 -4.74 -10.20
CA ALA A 13 1.52 -6.11 -10.55
C ALA A 13 1.90 -6.98 -9.34
N CYS A 14 1.53 -6.58 -8.12
CA CYS A 14 1.92 -7.32 -6.91
C CYS A 14 1.00 -8.53 -6.64
N PRO A 15 1.51 -9.78 -6.74
CA PRO A 15 0.71 -10.99 -6.51
C PRO A 15 0.57 -11.35 -5.03
N VAL A 16 1.30 -10.67 -4.13
CA VAL A 16 1.41 -11.02 -2.70
C VAL A 16 0.69 -10.04 -1.77
N LYS A 17 -0.28 -9.26 -2.27
CA LYS A 17 -1.01 -8.26 -1.47
C LYS A 17 -1.74 -8.88 -0.28
N GLU A 18 -2.33 -10.06 -0.46
CA GLU A 18 -3.04 -10.77 0.62
C GLU A 18 -2.11 -11.22 1.75
N GLU A 19 -0.91 -11.67 1.40
CA GLU A 19 0.15 -12.01 2.35
C GLU A 19 0.62 -10.77 3.11
N VAL A 20 0.76 -9.62 2.42
CA VAL A 20 1.09 -8.35 3.07
C VAL A 20 0.05 -7.99 4.11
N TYR A 21 -1.24 -8.03 3.77
CA TYR A 21 -2.32 -7.75 4.74
C TYR A 21 -2.21 -8.67 5.96
N ARG A 22 -2.11 -9.98 5.74
CA ARG A 22 -2.03 -10.95 6.85
C ARG A 22 -0.85 -10.69 7.78
N VAL A 23 0.33 -10.42 7.23
CA VAL A 23 1.54 -10.21 8.04
C VAL A 23 1.50 -8.86 8.75
N ALA A 24 1.10 -7.80 8.05
CA ALA A 24 1.02 -6.46 8.61
C ALA A 24 0.01 -6.37 9.75
N LEU A 25 -1.18 -6.97 9.58
CA LEU A 25 -2.21 -7.00 10.61
C LEU A 25 -1.78 -7.74 11.88
N ARG A 26 -0.98 -8.82 11.74
CA ARG A 26 -0.43 -9.56 12.90
C ARG A 26 0.55 -8.71 13.71
N HIS A 27 1.24 -7.78 13.07
CA HIS A 27 2.24 -6.90 13.70
C HIS A 27 1.71 -5.50 13.98
N GLU A 28 0.42 -5.26 13.75
CA GLU A 28 -0.22 -3.95 13.88
C GLU A 28 0.47 -2.83 13.07
N VAL A 29 1.04 -3.19 11.92
CA VAL A 29 1.72 -2.26 11.01
C VAL A 29 0.72 -1.73 9.97
N PRO A 30 0.56 -0.41 9.81
CA PRO A 30 -0.26 0.16 8.75
C PRO A 30 0.27 -0.17 7.35
N VAL A 31 -0.66 -0.37 6.40
CA VAL A 31 -0.36 -0.63 4.99
C VAL A 31 -1.10 0.36 4.11
N VAL A 32 -0.39 0.97 3.17
CA VAL A 32 -0.97 1.77 2.08
C VAL A 32 -0.76 1.02 0.76
N ILE A 33 -1.86 0.70 0.10
CA ILE A 33 -1.86 0.10 -1.24
C ILE A 33 -1.91 1.22 -2.27
N VAL A 34 -0.81 1.41 -3.00
CA VAL A 34 -0.66 2.43 -4.02
C VAL A 34 -0.96 1.81 -5.38
N ALA A 35 -1.88 2.40 -6.14
CA ALA A 35 -2.32 1.83 -7.41
C ALA A 35 -2.64 2.92 -8.44
N ASN A 36 -2.39 2.65 -9.71
CA ASN A 36 -2.76 3.54 -10.81
C ASN A 36 -4.26 3.48 -11.14
N SER A 37 -5.00 2.56 -10.51
CA SER A 37 -6.43 2.40 -10.71
C SER A 37 -7.12 1.86 -9.45
N TYR A 38 -8.44 1.92 -9.42
CA TYR A 38 -9.20 1.41 -8.29
C TYR A 38 -8.93 -0.08 -8.06
N ILE A 39 -8.44 -0.41 -6.86
CA ILE A 39 -8.24 -1.79 -6.42
C ILE A 39 -9.01 -2.07 -5.15
N ARG A 40 -9.67 -3.22 -5.05
CA ARG A 40 -10.35 -3.63 -3.82
C ARG A 40 -9.32 -3.95 -2.73
N ILE A 41 -9.53 -3.39 -1.54
CA ILE A 41 -8.76 -3.68 -0.33
C ILE A 41 -9.71 -4.18 0.78
N PRO A 42 -9.22 -4.90 1.79
CA PRO A 42 -10.00 -5.23 2.98
C PRO A 42 -10.49 -3.97 3.71
N GLU A 43 -11.69 -4.04 4.27
CA GLU A 43 -12.20 -2.98 5.15
C GLU A 43 -11.57 -3.12 6.54
N HIS A 44 -10.49 -2.40 6.79
CA HIS A 44 -9.78 -2.46 8.06
C HIS A 44 -9.05 -1.13 8.35
N ARG A 45 -9.03 -0.69 9.61
CA ARG A 45 -8.44 0.60 10.02
C ARG A 45 -6.95 0.79 9.70
N LEU A 46 -6.22 -0.31 9.55
CA LEU A 46 -4.79 -0.32 9.25
C LEU A 46 -4.49 -0.44 7.75
N ILE A 47 -5.49 -0.67 6.91
CA ILE A 47 -5.31 -0.86 5.47
C ILE A 47 -5.99 0.29 4.74
N SER A 48 -5.22 1.06 3.99
CA SER A 48 -5.72 2.14 3.16
C SER A 48 -5.24 2.00 1.72
N ARG A 49 -5.78 2.83 0.84
CA ARG A 49 -5.43 2.86 -0.58
C ARG A 49 -5.11 4.29 -1.00
N GLN A 50 -4.04 4.44 -1.75
CA GLN A 50 -3.70 5.66 -2.50
C GLN A 50 -3.88 5.38 -3.98
N ILE A 51 -4.63 6.24 -4.67
CA ILE A 51 -4.76 6.20 -6.14
C ILE A 51 -3.90 7.31 -6.72
N VAL A 52 -3.07 6.99 -7.71
CA VAL A 52 -2.24 7.93 -8.45
C VAL A 52 -2.67 7.94 -9.92
N THR A 53 -2.47 9.05 -10.64
CA THR A 53 -3.14 9.30 -11.93
C THR A 53 -2.23 9.44 -13.16
N ASP A 54 -0.91 9.25 -13.01
CA ASP A 54 0.05 9.77 -14.01
C ASP A 54 0.73 8.71 -14.90
N GLY A 55 0.13 7.52 -15.02
CA GLY A 55 0.56 6.49 -15.98
C GLY A 55 1.58 5.50 -15.41
N PHE A 56 2.37 4.87 -16.30
CA PHE A 56 3.42 3.92 -15.90
C PHE A 56 4.37 4.56 -14.87
N ASP A 57 4.79 3.79 -13.86
CA ASP A 57 5.70 4.20 -12.76
C ASP A 57 5.12 5.19 -11.72
N ALA A 58 3.91 5.71 -11.89
CA ALA A 58 3.35 6.70 -10.95
C ALA A 58 3.21 6.18 -9.49
N ALA A 59 3.02 4.87 -9.31
CA ALA A 59 3.00 4.27 -7.98
C ALA A 59 4.40 4.28 -7.34
N ASP A 60 5.44 3.95 -8.11
CA ASP A 60 6.83 3.94 -7.65
C ASP A 60 7.31 5.35 -7.29
N ASP A 61 7.03 6.34 -8.16
CA ASP A 61 7.37 7.74 -7.92
C ASP A 61 6.73 8.26 -6.64
N TRP A 62 5.44 7.98 -6.43
CA TRP A 62 4.74 8.39 -5.21
C TRP A 62 5.32 7.74 -3.95
N ILE A 63 5.70 6.45 -4.02
CA ILE A 63 6.34 5.73 -2.90
C ILE A 63 7.71 6.33 -2.59
N ALA A 64 8.49 6.70 -3.60
CA ALA A 64 9.83 7.27 -3.43
C ALA A 64 9.81 8.66 -2.78
N GLU A 65 8.69 9.36 -2.84
CA GLU A 65 8.50 10.69 -2.23
C GLU A 65 8.04 10.64 -0.75
N GLN A 66 7.74 9.47 -0.18
CA GLN A 66 7.24 9.32 1.20
C GLN A 66 8.30 9.25 2.29
#